data_AF-A0A3N0YXG8-F1
#
_entry.id   AF-A0A3N0YXG8-F1
#
_cell.length_a   1.000
_cell.length_b   1.000
_cell.length_c   1.000
_cell.angle_alpha   90.00
_cell.angle_beta   90.00
_cell.angle_gamma   90.00
#
_symmetry.space_group_name_H-M   'P 1'
#
loop_
_entity.id
_entity.type
_entity.pdbx_description
1 polymer ?
#
loop_
_entity_poly.entity_id
_entity_poly.type
_entity_poly.pdbx_seq_one_letter_code
_entity_poly.pdbx_strand_id
1 'polypeptide(L)'
;MGSQLKWISSDQMGISCNHCKARVKDPVVHVSLVVLTTLMGTKDCHRETIVAISVIVALISGPMSYSERGSKTDVFPKIAFSMINAGFVKVVKNKAYFKRYQVKFRRRREGKTDYFARKRLVIQDKNKYNTPKYRMIVRFSNRDIICQIAYAKIEGDMIVCAAYSHELPKYGISVGLTNYAAAYCTGLLLARRLLNKFGLDKVYDGQVEITGDEFNVESIDGQPGAFTCYLDAGLARTTTGNKVFGALKGAVDGGLSIPHSTKRFPGYDTESKEFNAEVHRKHILGLNIAEYMRYLMEEDEDAYKKQFSRFMKNGVTADSMEEMYKKAHAAIRENPVHEKKPKREVKKKRWNRAKLTLAQRKDRVAQKKASFLRAQAAEEED
;
A
#
# COMPACT_ATOMS: atom_id res chain seq x y z
N MET A 1 29.84 37.57 -43.62
CA MET A 1 30.85 36.67 -43.04
C MET A 1 30.16 35.85 -41.97
N GLY A 2 30.01 34.54 -42.20
CA GLY A 2 29.32 33.66 -41.28
C GLY A 2 30.12 33.40 -40.00
N SER A 3 29.40 33.20 -38.90
CA SER A 3 29.91 32.43 -37.76
C SER A 3 28.87 31.38 -37.40
N GLN A 4 29.17 30.14 -37.76
CA GLN A 4 28.41 28.96 -37.37
C GLN A 4 28.58 28.73 -35.86
N LEU A 5 27.49 28.77 -35.10
CA LEU A 5 27.45 28.23 -33.74
C LEU A 5 27.36 26.70 -33.83
N LYS A 6 28.46 26.04 -33.46
CA LYS A 6 28.56 24.58 -33.31
C LYS A 6 27.64 24.10 -32.18
N TRP A 7 26.79 23.12 -32.50
CA TRP A 7 26.09 22.32 -31.50
C TRP A 7 27.06 21.33 -30.87
N ILE A 8 27.32 21.47 -29.57
CA ILE A 8 28.03 20.46 -28.77
C ILE A 8 26.96 19.55 -28.16
N SER A 9 27.07 18.24 -28.38
CA SER A 9 26.14 17.25 -27.85
C SER A 9 26.24 17.12 -26.34
N SER A 10 25.11 16.81 -25.72
CA SER A 10 24.90 16.65 -24.28
C SER A 10 25.74 15.56 -23.59
N ASP A 11 26.53 14.80 -24.33
CA ASP A 11 27.34 13.69 -23.78
C ASP A 11 28.70 14.13 -23.22
N GLN A 12 29.13 15.39 -23.42
CA GLN A 12 30.39 15.92 -22.86
C GLN A 12 30.27 16.62 -21.50
N MET A 13 29.06 16.76 -20.93
CA MET A 13 28.85 17.36 -19.61
C MET A 13 28.18 16.34 -18.68
N GLY A 14 28.98 15.44 -18.10
CA GLY A 14 28.53 14.37 -17.20
C GLY A 14 27.79 14.86 -15.95
N ILE A 15 26.50 15.18 -16.07
CA ILE A 15 25.62 15.59 -14.98
C ILE A 15 24.32 14.79 -15.07
N SER A 16 24.27 13.65 -14.37
CA SER A 16 23.04 12.87 -14.19
C SER A 16 22.40 13.18 -12.83
N CYS A 17 21.16 13.69 -12.81
CA CYS A 17 20.30 13.67 -11.61
C CYS A 17 18.89 13.17 -11.97
N ASN A 18 18.52 12.05 -11.36
CA ASN A 18 17.42 11.15 -11.76
C ASN A 18 16.06 11.45 -11.09
N HIS A 19 15.70 12.71 -10.81
CA HIS A 19 14.53 12.97 -9.96
C HIS A 19 13.61 14.14 -10.30
N CYS A 20 13.34 14.42 -11.58
CA CYS A 20 12.14 15.17 -11.96
C CYS A 20 11.80 14.97 -13.44
N LYS A 21 10.94 14.00 -13.76
CA LYS A 21 10.25 13.93 -15.06
C LYS A 21 8.81 14.34 -14.86
N ALA A 22 8.53 15.65 -14.96
CA ALA A 22 7.18 16.16 -15.18
C ALA A 22 7.08 16.61 -16.64
N ARG A 23 6.19 15.95 -17.39
CA ARG A 23 5.87 16.25 -18.79
C ARG A 23 5.01 17.53 -18.81
N VAL A 24 5.53 18.63 -19.31
CA VAL A 24 4.74 19.82 -19.66
C VAL A 24 4.77 19.96 -21.17
N LYS A 25 3.61 19.82 -21.81
CA LYS A 25 3.40 20.13 -23.22
C LYS A 25 3.25 21.64 -23.31
N ASP A 26 4.27 22.34 -23.80
CA ASP A 26 4.18 23.59 -24.59
C ASP A 26 5.61 24.12 -24.88
N PRO A 27 5.99 24.37 -26.15
CA PRO A 27 7.38 24.65 -26.54
C PRO A 27 7.89 26.05 -26.18
N VAL A 28 7.02 26.97 -25.74
CA VAL A 28 7.40 28.37 -25.42
C VAL A 28 8.10 28.48 -24.05
N VAL A 29 7.82 27.54 -23.12
CA VAL A 29 8.37 27.56 -21.75
C VAL A 29 9.85 27.13 -21.72
N HIS A 30 10.32 26.45 -22.76
CA HIS A 30 11.65 25.83 -22.78
C HIS A 30 12.79 26.83 -23.06
N VAL A 31 12.51 27.96 -23.72
CA VAL A 31 13.53 28.97 -24.07
C VAL A 31 13.83 29.88 -22.87
N SER A 32 12.81 30.21 -22.07
CA SER A 32 12.96 31.12 -20.92
C SER A 32 13.64 30.47 -19.71
N LEU A 33 13.53 29.15 -19.55
CA LEU A 33 14.10 28.44 -18.39
C LEU A 33 15.62 28.20 -18.52
N VAL A 34 16.11 28.07 -19.76
CA VAL A 34 17.54 27.79 -20.05
C VAL A 34 18.40 29.06 -19.96
N VAL A 35 17.85 30.23 -20.28
CA VAL A 35 18.59 31.50 -20.15
C VAL A 35 18.78 31.92 -18.69
N LEU A 36 17.82 31.59 -17.80
CA LEU A 36 17.87 31.99 -16.39
C LEU A 36 18.77 31.11 -15.52
N THR A 37 19.05 29.87 -15.93
CA THR A 37 19.90 28.94 -15.17
C THR A 37 21.40 29.17 -15.37
N THR A 38 21.80 29.86 -16.43
CA THR A 38 23.21 30.17 -16.72
C THR A 38 23.74 31.38 -15.95
N LEU A 39 22.87 32.22 -15.37
CA LEU A 39 23.27 33.47 -14.70
C LEU A 39 23.36 33.38 -13.17
N MET A 40 22.83 32.33 -12.53
CA MET A 40 22.85 32.21 -11.06
C MET A 40 23.37 30.85 -10.62
N GLY A 41 24.69 30.70 -10.64
CA GLY A 41 25.36 29.64 -9.92
C GLY A 41 25.42 29.97 -8.43
N THR A 42 24.51 29.41 -7.62
CA THR A 42 24.77 28.87 -6.27
C THR A 42 23.49 28.35 -5.62
N LYS A 43 23.69 27.35 -4.75
CA LYS A 43 22.71 26.60 -3.97
C LYS A 43 21.91 27.55 -3.06
N ASP A 44 20.60 27.63 -3.25
CA ASP A 44 19.56 27.67 -2.21
C ASP A 44 18.23 28.13 -2.81
N CYS A 45 17.23 27.23 -2.80
CA CYS A 45 15.95 27.43 -3.46
C CYS A 45 14.85 27.54 -2.39
N HIS A 46 14.46 28.76 -2.02
CA HIS A 46 13.36 29.02 -1.09
C HIS A 46 12.44 30.14 -1.59
N ARG A 47 11.15 29.81 -1.68
CA ARG A 47 9.89 30.59 -1.59
C ARG A 47 9.72 31.94 -2.31
N GLU A 48 10.77 32.73 -2.51
CA GLU A 48 10.71 34.06 -3.15
C GLU A 48 10.72 33.94 -4.69
N THR A 49 11.35 32.91 -5.23
CA THR A 49 11.45 32.64 -6.68
C THR A 49 10.10 32.32 -7.33
N ILE A 50 9.13 31.79 -6.57
CA ILE A 50 7.78 31.47 -7.07
C ILE A 50 6.92 32.73 -7.21
N VAL A 51 7.13 33.72 -6.34
CA VAL A 51 6.40 34.99 -6.37
C VAL A 51 6.86 35.83 -7.57
N ALA A 52 8.17 35.86 -7.85
CA ALA A 52 8.72 36.59 -9.00
C ALA A 52 8.25 36.04 -10.36
N ILE A 53 8.14 34.71 -10.51
CA ILE A 53 7.65 34.07 -11.75
C ILE A 53 6.15 34.37 -11.98
N SER A 54 5.37 34.49 -10.91
CA SER A 54 3.92 34.74 -11.00
C SER A 54 3.60 36.17 -11.46
N VAL A 55 4.44 37.14 -11.08
CA VAL A 55 4.25 38.56 -11.44
C VAL A 55 4.61 38.82 -12.92
N ILE A 56 5.60 38.10 -13.46
CA ILE A 56 6.07 38.31 -14.85
C ILE A 56 5.13 37.65 -15.87
N VAL A 57 4.52 36.51 -15.56
CA VAL A 57 3.51 35.86 -16.44
C VAL A 57 2.26 36.73 -16.59
N ALA A 58 1.90 37.52 -15.57
CA ALA A 58 0.74 38.42 -15.60
C ALA A 58 0.94 39.67 -16.48
N LEU A 59 2.19 40.04 -16.78
CA LEU A 59 2.51 41.25 -17.56
C LEU A 59 2.61 41.01 -19.07
N ILE A 60 2.66 39.75 -19.54
CA ILE A 60 2.92 39.41 -20.95
C ILE A 60 1.63 39.08 -21.74
N SER A 61 0.50 38.81 -21.07
CA SER A 61 -0.78 38.53 -21.73
C SER A 61 -1.65 39.80 -21.86
N GLY A 62 -1.51 40.51 -22.97
CA GLY A 62 -2.45 41.58 -23.37
C GLY A 62 -3.82 41.03 -23.78
N PRO A 63 -4.90 41.85 -23.74
CA PRO A 63 -6.26 41.37 -23.95
C PRO A 63 -6.61 41.24 -25.44
N MET A 64 -7.09 40.05 -25.83
CA MET A 64 -7.69 39.75 -27.14
C MET A 64 -9.17 40.16 -27.13
N SER A 65 -9.57 40.87 -28.18
CA SER A 65 -10.86 41.56 -28.38
C SER A 65 -12.07 40.63 -28.55
N TYR A 66 -13.21 40.98 -27.95
CA TYR A 66 -14.54 40.72 -28.53
C TYR A 66 -15.56 41.81 -28.13
N SER A 67 -16.39 42.20 -29.09
CA SER A 67 -17.38 43.27 -29.03
C SER A 67 -18.67 42.85 -28.33
N GLU A 68 -19.26 43.71 -27.50
CA GLU A 68 -20.58 44.32 -27.73
C GLU A 68 -21.01 45.27 -26.59
N ARG A 69 -21.89 46.19 -26.95
CA ARG A 69 -22.27 47.44 -26.28
C ARG A 69 -22.98 47.25 -24.92
N GLY A 70 -22.65 48.10 -23.94
CA GLY A 70 -23.49 48.30 -22.74
C GLY A 70 -22.77 48.99 -21.58
N SER A 71 -23.18 50.22 -21.28
CA SER A 71 -22.86 51.12 -20.14
C SER A 71 -21.90 50.66 -19.04
N LYS A 72 -20.86 51.49 -18.83
CA LYS A 72 -19.93 51.52 -17.70
C LYS A 72 -20.66 51.53 -16.34
N THR A 73 -20.37 50.53 -15.49
CA THR A 73 -20.19 50.65 -14.03
C THR A 73 -19.66 49.31 -13.48
N ASP A 74 -18.46 49.36 -12.90
CA ASP A 74 -17.93 48.50 -11.83
C ASP A 74 -18.08 46.97 -11.93
N VAL A 75 -17.21 46.34 -12.71
CA VAL A 75 -16.87 44.92 -12.53
C VAL A 75 -15.64 44.83 -11.63
N PHE A 76 -15.85 44.97 -10.32
CA PHE A 76 -14.89 44.53 -9.30
C PHE A 76 -14.67 43.00 -9.44
N PRO A 77 -13.44 42.49 -9.28
CA PRO A 77 -13.16 41.07 -9.45
C PRO A 77 -13.92 40.25 -8.40
N LYS A 78 -14.75 39.31 -8.87
CA LYS A 78 -15.56 38.33 -8.10
C LYS A 78 -14.76 37.38 -7.19
N ILE A 79 -13.47 37.63 -6.95
CA ILE A 79 -12.62 36.86 -6.03
C ILE A 79 -12.65 37.47 -4.62
N ALA A 80 -12.98 38.76 -4.47
CA ALA A 80 -13.07 39.42 -3.16
C ALA A 80 -14.36 39.11 -2.37
N PHE A 81 -15.41 38.57 -3.02
CA PHE A 81 -16.70 38.30 -2.35
C PHE A 81 -16.72 37.01 -1.51
N SER A 82 -15.70 36.15 -1.61
CA SER A 82 -15.64 34.90 -0.83
C SER A 82 -14.96 35.04 0.55
N MET A 83 -14.31 36.17 0.85
CA MET A 83 -13.62 36.37 2.14
C MET A 83 -14.41 37.21 3.16
N ILE A 84 -15.51 37.86 2.77
CA ILE A 84 -16.28 38.75 3.66
C ILE A 84 -17.40 37.99 4.42
N ASN A 85 -17.84 36.82 3.93
CA ASN A 85 -18.86 35.99 4.61
C ASN A 85 -18.33 35.10 5.76
N ALA A 86 -17.02 35.10 6.04
CA ALA A 86 -16.43 34.28 7.10
C ALA A 86 -16.45 34.92 8.51
N GLY A 87 -16.79 36.22 8.62
CA GLY A 87 -16.81 36.96 9.90
C GLY A 87 -18.04 36.71 10.77
N PHE A 88 -19.15 36.25 10.17
CA PHE A 88 -20.43 36.03 10.88
C PHE A 88 -20.73 34.54 11.15
N VAL A 89 -19.81 33.64 10.82
CA VAL A 89 -20.00 32.19 11.02
C VAL A 89 -19.48 31.77 12.39
N LYS A 90 -20.34 31.11 13.17
CA LYS A 90 -19.96 30.56 14.48
C LYS A 90 -18.77 29.60 14.36
N VAL A 91 -17.68 29.90 15.07
CA VAL A 91 -16.51 29.03 15.13
C VAL A 91 -16.88 27.71 15.84
N VAL A 92 -17.04 26.63 15.06
CA VAL A 92 -17.45 25.31 15.56
C VAL A 92 -16.30 24.62 16.32
N LYS A 93 -15.07 24.70 15.81
CA LYS A 93 -13.87 24.09 16.44
C LYS A 93 -13.23 25.06 17.45
N ASN A 94 -14.00 25.47 18.46
CA ASN A 94 -13.57 26.40 19.49
C ASN A 94 -12.87 25.68 20.68
N LYS A 95 -12.36 26.47 21.64
CA LYS A 95 -11.72 25.93 22.86
C LYS A 95 -12.66 24.99 23.64
N ALA A 96 -13.95 25.29 23.67
CA ALA A 96 -14.96 24.48 24.35
C ALA A 96 -15.23 23.14 23.65
N TYR A 97 -15.09 23.07 22.31
CA TYR A 97 -15.13 21.84 21.54
C TYR A 97 -13.98 20.92 21.93
N PHE A 98 -12.74 21.41 21.88
CA PHE A 98 -11.57 20.58 22.17
C PHE A 98 -11.51 20.09 23.62
N LYS A 99 -12.01 20.88 24.59
CA LYS A 99 -12.13 20.45 25.99
C LYS A 99 -13.08 19.27 26.18
N ARG A 100 -14.12 19.14 25.34
CA ARG A 100 -15.15 18.09 25.43
C ARG A 100 -14.99 17.00 24.36
N TYR A 101 -14.02 17.14 23.47
CA TYR A 101 -13.84 16.22 22.36
C TYR A 101 -13.28 14.89 22.82
N GLN A 102 -14.13 13.86 22.84
CA GLN A 102 -13.70 12.50 23.14
C GLN A 102 -13.16 11.83 21.88
N VAL A 103 -11.87 11.52 21.89
CA VAL A 103 -11.22 10.83 20.77
C VAL A 103 -11.67 9.37 20.71
N LYS A 104 -11.91 8.86 19.51
CA LYS A 104 -12.05 7.41 19.28
C LYS A 104 -10.71 6.71 19.57
N PHE A 105 -10.75 5.40 19.80
CA PHE A 105 -9.54 4.60 20.03
C PHE A 105 -8.49 4.78 18.93
N ARG A 106 -7.21 4.71 19.30
CA ARG A 106 -6.06 4.98 18.40
C ARG A 106 -6.19 4.24 17.05
N ARG A 107 -6.42 2.92 17.06
CA ARG A 107 -6.53 2.12 15.83
C ARG A 107 -7.75 2.44 14.98
N ARG A 108 -8.83 2.95 15.59
CA ARG A 108 -10.02 3.41 14.85
C ARG A 108 -9.75 4.74 14.14
N ARG A 109 -9.01 5.65 14.79
CA ARG A 109 -8.55 6.92 14.20
C ARG A 109 -7.55 6.70 13.07
N GLU A 110 -6.67 5.70 13.20
CA GLU A 110 -5.78 5.25 12.12
C GLU A 110 -6.50 4.48 11.00
N GLY A 111 -7.80 4.17 11.16
CA GLY A 111 -8.57 3.45 10.14
C GLY A 111 -8.14 2.00 9.92
N LYS A 112 -7.53 1.34 10.92
CA LYS A 112 -6.97 -0.02 10.78
C LYS A 112 -7.82 -1.12 11.39
N THR A 113 -8.79 -0.77 12.23
CA THR A 113 -9.55 -1.76 13.00
C THR A 113 -10.96 -1.28 13.23
N ASP A 114 -11.91 -2.15 12.87
CA ASP A 114 -13.26 -2.10 13.39
C ASP A 114 -13.33 -2.89 14.70
N TYR A 115 -13.68 -2.19 15.79
CA TYR A 115 -13.81 -2.80 17.11
C TYR A 115 -15.09 -3.62 17.25
N PHE A 116 -16.10 -3.37 16.42
CA PHE A 116 -17.35 -4.12 16.44
C PHE A 116 -17.16 -5.55 15.91
N ALA A 117 -16.49 -5.70 14.76
CA ALA A 117 -16.06 -7.00 14.26
C ALA A 117 -15.06 -7.68 15.21
N ARG A 118 -14.05 -6.94 15.70
CA ARG A 118 -13.02 -7.50 16.59
C ARG A 118 -13.61 -8.07 17.89
N LYS A 119 -14.59 -7.40 18.50
CA LYS A 119 -15.28 -7.87 19.71
C LYS A 119 -15.83 -9.29 19.54
N ARG A 120 -16.46 -9.57 18.40
CA ARG A 120 -17.09 -10.88 18.10
C ARG A 120 -16.08 -11.97 17.76
N LEU A 121 -15.02 -11.60 17.04
CA LEU A 121 -14.01 -12.54 16.59
C LEU A 121 -13.09 -13.03 17.73
N VAL A 122 -12.73 -12.13 18.65
CA VAL A 122 -11.65 -12.36 19.60
C VAL A 122 -12.11 -12.86 20.96
N ILE A 123 -13.30 -12.44 21.41
CA ILE A 123 -13.81 -12.84 22.73
C ILE A 123 -14.09 -14.34 22.72
N GLN A 124 -13.60 -15.01 23.75
CA GLN A 124 -13.82 -16.42 24.02
C GLN A 124 -14.95 -16.59 25.04
N ASP A 125 -15.63 -17.73 24.98
CA ASP A 125 -16.61 -18.11 25.99
C ASP A 125 -15.94 -18.27 27.37
N LYS A 126 -16.54 -17.70 28.42
CA LYS A 126 -15.93 -17.66 29.75
C LYS A 126 -15.75 -19.04 30.38
N ASN A 127 -16.58 -20.01 30.01
CA ASN A 127 -16.50 -21.41 30.45
C ASN A 127 -15.29 -22.15 29.87
N LYS A 128 -14.62 -21.62 28.84
CA LYS A 128 -13.38 -22.18 28.27
C LYS A 128 -12.11 -21.60 28.91
N TYR A 129 -12.26 -20.68 29.87
CA TYR A 129 -11.18 -20.07 30.64
C TYR A 129 -9.99 -19.61 29.78
N ASN A 130 -8.84 -20.29 29.88
CA ASN A 130 -7.59 -19.90 29.23
C ASN A 130 -7.43 -20.44 27.80
N THR A 131 -8.41 -21.19 27.27
CA THR A 131 -8.31 -21.75 25.91
C THR A 131 -8.28 -20.63 24.87
N PRO A 132 -7.17 -20.50 24.11
CA PRO A 132 -7.01 -19.41 23.16
C PRO A 132 -7.96 -19.57 21.98
N LYS A 133 -8.62 -18.46 21.59
CA LYS A 133 -9.39 -18.39 20.35
C LYS A 133 -8.47 -17.92 19.22
N TYR A 134 -8.08 -18.84 18.36
CA TYR A 134 -7.17 -18.55 17.25
C TYR A 134 -7.91 -17.91 16.07
N ARG A 135 -7.27 -16.90 15.48
CA ARG A 135 -7.73 -16.28 14.24
C ARG A 135 -6.61 -16.19 13.22
N MET A 136 -6.96 -16.46 11.98
CA MET A 136 -6.15 -16.22 10.81
C MET A 136 -6.39 -14.80 10.30
N ILE A 137 -5.43 -13.91 10.57
CA ILE A 137 -5.44 -12.53 10.12
C ILE A 137 -4.84 -12.49 8.72
N VAL A 138 -5.64 -12.07 7.74
CA VAL A 138 -5.19 -11.87 6.36
C VAL A 138 -5.26 -10.39 6.01
N ARG A 139 -4.12 -9.81 5.61
CA ARG A 139 -4.02 -8.40 5.24
C ARG A 139 -3.27 -8.25 3.92
N PHE A 140 -3.88 -7.53 3.01
CA PHE A 140 -3.26 -7.15 1.75
C PHE A 140 -2.67 -5.75 1.87
N SER A 141 -1.44 -5.61 1.41
CA SER A 141 -0.86 -4.34 1.05
C SER A 141 -0.72 -4.26 -0.47
N ASN A 142 -0.27 -3.13 -1.00
CA ASN A 142 -0.13 -2.95 -2.44
C ASN A 142 0.93 -3.87 -3.08
N ARG A 143 1.88 -4.40 -2.29
CA ARG A 143 3.02 -5.18 -2.80
C ARG A 143 3.30 -6.46 -2.00
N ASP A 144 2.53 -6.73 -0.96
CA ASP A 144 2.76 -7.87 -0.08
C ASP A 144 1.43 -8.37 0.51
N ILE A 145 1.35 -9.67 0.72
CA ILE A 145 0.28 -10.37 1.43
C ILE A 145 0.83 -10.82 2.77
N ILE A 146 0.10 -10.50 3.84
CA ILE A 146 0.48 -10.83 5.21
C ILE A 146 -0.59 -11.77 5.77
N CYS A 147 -0.16 -12.97 6.14
CA CYS A 147 -1.00 -13.98 6.77
C CYS A 147 -0.41 -14.32 8.14
N GLN A 148 -1.22 -14.24 9.20
CA GLN A 148 -0.77 -14.47 10.58
C GLN A 148 -1.80 -15.26 11.36
N ILE A 149 -1.35 -16.13 12.26
CA ILE A 149 -2.23 -16.76 13.24
C ILE A 149 -1.95 -16.12 14.59
N ALA A 150 -3.00 -15.57 15.20
CA ALA A 150 -2.90 -14.87 16.47
C ALA A 150 -4.07 -15.23 17.39
N TYR A 151 -3.84 -15.07 18.68
CA TYR A 151 -4.88 -15.07 19.71
C TYR A 151 -4.65 -13.86 20.62
N ALA A 152 -5.69 -13.43 21.33
CA ALA A 152 -5.59 -12.24 22.18
C ALA A 152 -5.23 -12.59 23.63
N LYS A 153 -4.39 -11.75 24.22
CA LYS A 153 -4.16 -11.62 25.67
C LYS A 153 -4.47 -10.19 26.10
N ILE A 154 -4.45 -9.94 27.42
CA ILE A 154 -4.72 -8.62 28.01
C ILE A 154 -3.69 -7.57 27.54
N GLU A 155 -2.41 -7.96 27.49
CA GLU A 155 -1.32 -7.07 27.05
C GLU A 155 -1.37 -6.76 25.55
N GLY A 156 -1.91 -7.68 24.75
CA GLY A 156 -1.92 -7.59 23.30
C GLY A 156 -2.14 -8.93 22.62
N ASP A 157 -2.09 -8.90 21.29
CA ASP A 157 -2.21 -10.11 20.49
C ASP A 157 -0.87 -10.86 20.44
N MET A 158 -0.92 -12.16 20.70
CA MET A 158 0.22 -13.06 20.56
C MET A 158 0.18 -13.73 19.19
N ILE A 159 1.22 -13.51 18.39
CA ILE A 159 1.36 -14.13 17.06
C ILE A 159 2.05 -15.49 17.23
N VAL A 160 1.42 -16.55 16.75
CA VAL A 160 1.93 -17.92 16.80
C VAL A 160 2.84 -18.19 15.60
N CYS A 161 2.35 -17.86 14.41
CA CYS A 161 3.08 -17.98 13.14
C CYS A 161 2.71 -16.81 12.22
N ALA A 162 3.60 -16.54 11.27
CA ALA A 162 3.40 -15.56 10.22
C ALA A 162 3.97 -16.10 8.91
N ALA A 163 3.35 -15.74 7.79
CA ALA A 163 3.80 -15.99 6.44
C ALA A 163 3.59 -14.73 5.61
N TYR A 164 4.51 -14.50 4.66
CA TYR A 164 4.54 -13.30 3.85
C TYR A 164 4.75 -13.64 2.38
N SER A 165 4.16 -12.87 1.47
CA SER A 165 4.36 -13.12 0.04
C SER A 165 5.77 -12.81 -0.42
N HIS A 166 6.48 -11.89 0.24
CA HIS A 166 7.89 -11.62 -0.07
C HIS A 166 8.85 -12.78 0.29
N GLU A 167 8.37 -13.82 0.99
CA GLU A 167 9.12 -15.07 1.21
C GLU A 167 8.94 -16.07 0.05
N LEU A 168 7.87 -15.93 -0.75
CA LEU A 168 7.53 -16.83 -1.86
C LEU A 168 8.61 -16.97 -2.95
N PRO A 169 9.46 -15.95 -3.24
CA PRO A 169 10.57 -16.11 -4.17
C PRO A 169 11.54 -17.24 -3.81
N LYS A 170 11.63 -17.64 -2.53
CA LYS A 170 12.43 -18.80 -2.11
C LYS A 170 11.88 -20.13 -2.64
N TYR A 171 10.58 -20.18 -2.91
CA TYR A 171 9.87 -21.37 -3.38
C TYR A 171 9.58 -21.32 -4.90
N GLY A 172 10.26 -20.45 -5.65
CA GLY A 172 10.14 -20.37 -7.11
C GLY A 172 9.20 -19.28 -7.64
N ILE A 173 8.44 -18.57 -6.80
CA ILE A 173 7.53 -17.50 -7.24
C ILE A 173 8.25 -16.15 -7.18
N SER A 174 8.91 -15.76 -8.27
CA SER A 174 9.69 -14.52 -8.32
C SER A 174 8.86 -13.25 -8.55
N VAL A 175 7.69 -13.38 -9.18
CA VAL A 175 6.81 -12.27 -9.61
C VAL A 175 5.35 -12.52 -9.20
N GLY A 176 4.52 -11.47 -9.25
CA GLY A 176 3.08 -11.63 -9.01
C GLY A 176 2.66 -11.81 -7.55
N LEU A 177 3.44 -11.31 -6.59
CA LEU A 177 3.27 -11.58 -5.14
C LEU A 177 1.93 -11.16 -4.51
N THR A 178 1.07 -10.42 -5.22
CA THR A 178 -0.20 -9.89 -4.70
C THR A 178 -1.43 -10.41 -5.43
N ASN A 179 -1.30 -11.44 -6.28
CA ASN A 179 -2.42 -12.06 -6.98
C ASN A 179 -3.15 -13.10 -6.11
N TYR A 180 -4.17 -13.77 -6.67
CA TYR A 180 -4.95 -14.80 -5.97
C TYR A 180 -4.10 -16.05 -5.70
N ALA A 181 -3.30 -16.50 -6.68
CA ALA A 181 -2.41 -17.65 -6.56
C ALA A 181 -1.34 -17.48 -5.47
N ALA A 182 -0.72 -16.29 -5.36
CA ALA A 182 0.21 -15.97 -4.28
C ALA A 182 -0.51 -15.91 -2.93
N ALA A 183 -1.75 -15.41 -2.87
CA ALA A 183 -2.54 -15.46 -1.64
C ALA A 183 -2.74 -16.90 -1.17
N TYR A 184 -3.12 -17.80 -2.08
CA TYR A 184 -3.22 -19.23 -1.82
C TYR A 184 -1.90 -19.82 -1.32
N CYS A 185 -0.78 -19.55 -2.01
CA CYS A 185 0.55 -20.00 -1.59
C CYS A 185 0.93 -19.49 -0.18
N THR A 186 0.62 -18.22 0.14
CA THR A 186 0.90 -17.69 1.48
C THR A 186 0.04 -18.32 2.57
N GLY A 187 -1.21 -18.68 2.26
CA GLY A 187 -2.09 -19.44 3.14
C GLY A 187 -1.58 -20.84 3.41
N LEU A 188 -1.19 -21.55 2.34
CA LEU A 188 -0.59 -22.88 2.41
C LEU A 188 0.70 -22.89 3.23
N LEU A 189 1.58 -21.90 2.99
CA LEU A 189 2.81 -21.73 3.75
C LEU A 189 2.54 -21.48 5.25
N LEU A 190 1.52 -20.69 5.58
CA LEU A 190 1.13 -20.44 6.96
C LEU A 190 0.68 -21.72 7.66
N ALA A 191 -0.17 -22.51 7.00
CA ALA A 191 -0.70 -23.76 7.52
C ALA A 191 0.38 -24.79 7.77
N ARG A 192 1.23 -25.09 6.77
CA ARG A 192 2.32 -26.06 6.92
C ARG A 192 3.34 -25.62 7.96
N ARG A 193 3.63 -24.33 8.06
CA ARG A 193 4.52 -23.78 9.10
C ARG A 193 3.92 -23.90 10.51
N LEU A 194 2.61 -23.74 10.65
CA LEU A 194 1.92 -23.91 11.93
C LEU A 194 1.91 -25.38 12.36
N LEU A 195 1.56 -26.29 11.45
CA LEU A 195 1.47 -27.72 11.74
C LEU A 195 2.84 -28.30 12.06
N ASN A 196 3.88 -27.94 11.31
CA ASN A 196 5.26 -28.33 11.62
C ASN A 196 5.69 -27.83 13.01
N LYS A 197 5.36 -26.59 13.37
CA LYS A 197 5.66 -26.04 14.71
C LYS A 197 4.97 -26.80 15.85
N PHE A 198 3.80 -27.38 15.60
CA PHE A 198 3.05 -28.17 16.58
C PHE A 198 3.25 -29.70 16.44
N GLY A 199 4.05 -30.16 15.48
CA GLY A 199 4.25 -31.59 15.21
C GLY A 199 3.01 -32.32 14.67
N LEU A 200 2.11 -31.60 13.99
CA LEU A 200 0.86 -32.11 13.40
C LEU A 200 0.93 -32.25 11.87
N ASP A 201 2.11 -32.07 11.30
CA ASP A 201 2.37 -32.06 9.87
C ASP A 201 2.06 -33.39 9.19
N LYS A 202 2.40 -34.52 9.83
CA LYS A 202 2.16 -35.88 9.31
C LYS A 202 0.73 -36.38 9.51
N VAL A 203 -0.01 -35.78 10.45
CA VAL A 203 -1.38 -36.17 10.78
C VAL A 203 -2.35 -35.53 9.80
N TYR A 204 -2.17 -34.22 9.58
CA TYR A 204 -3.05 -33.42 8.73
C TYR A 204 -2.27 -32.90 7.53
N ASP A 205 -2.09 -33.72 6.51
CA ASP A 205 -1.45 -33.33 5.24
C ASP A 205 -2.33 -32.40 4.38
N GLY A 206 -3.63 -32.42 4.62
CA GLY A 206 -4.62 -31.68 3.84
C GLY A 206 -4.73 -32.22 2.43
N GLN A 207 -5.04 -31.34 1.48
CA GLN A 207 -5.29 -31.75 0.10
C GLN A 207 -4.04 -31.58 -0.76
N VAL A 208 -3.36 -32.69 -1.09
CA VAL A 208 -2.12 -32.68 -1.88
C VAL A 208 -2.35 -32.16 -3.30
N GLU A 209 -3.36 -32.69 -3.98
CA GLU A 209 -3.74 -32.32 -5.34
C GLU A 209 -4.86 -31.28 -5.36
N ILE A 210 -4.63 -30.16 -6.03
CA ILE A 210 -5.54 -29.01 -5.99
C ILE A 210 -6.69 -29.24 -6.99
N THR A 211 -7.85 -29.63 -6.48
CA THR A 211 -9.09 -29.74 -7.28
C THR A 211 -9.86 -28.42 -7.34
N GLY A 212 -9.73 -27.57 -6.32
CA GLY A 212 -10.48 -26.31 -6.19
C GLY A 212 -11.87 -26.47 -5.53
N ASP A 213 -12.24 -27.70 -5.17
CA ASP A 213 -13.54 -28.02 -4.57
C ASP A 213 -13.61 -27.68 -3.07
N GLU A 214 -14.78 -27.80 -2.46
CA GLU A 214 -14.96 -27.70 -1.01
C GLU A 214 -14.19 -28.82 -0.30
N PHE A 215 -13.34 -28.44 0.64
CA PHE A 215 -12.57 -29.36 1.45
C PHE A 215 -12.55 -28.84 2.87
N ASN A 216 -12.91 -29.68 3.84
CA ASN A 216 -12.85 -29.36 5.26
C ASN A 216 -12.11 -30.50 5.96
N VAL A 217 -11.10 -30.16 6.75
CA VAL A 217 -10.32 -31.14 7.50
C VAL A 217 -11.14 -31.56 8.72
N GLU A 218 -11.45 -32.85 8.78
CA GLU A 218 -12.05 -33.49 9.96
C GLU A 218 -10.95 -33.97 10.91
N SER A 219 -11.28 -34.07 12.20
CA SER A 219 -10.35 -34.59 13.20
C SER A 219 -10.37 -36.12 13.17
N ILE A 220 -9.19 -36.73 13.25
CA ILE A 220 -9.05 -38.19 13.25
C ILE A 220 -9.19 -38.70 14.69
N ASP A 221 -10.03 -39.70 14.90
CA ASP A 221 -10.22 -40.32 16.21
C ASP A 221 -8.92 -40.92 16.74
N GLY A 222 -8.61 -40.65 18.01
CA GLY A 222 -7.39 -41.13 18.68
C GLY A 222 -6.12 -40.31 18.41
N GLN A 223 -6.17 -39.31 17.51
CA GLN A 223 -5.08 -38.36 17.29
C GLN A 223 -5.45 -36.96 17.81
N PRO A 224 -4.49 -36.04 17.98
CA PRO A 224 -4.82 -34.68 18.39
C PRO A 224 -5.71 -34.01 17.33
N GLY A 225 -6.75 -33.29 17.77
CA GLY A 225 -7.71 -32.68 16.86
C GLY A 225 -7.09 -31.65 15.90
N ALA A 226 -7.74 -31.46 14.76
CA ALA A 226 -7.31 -30.52 13.74
C ALA A 226 -7.27 -29.08 14.31
N PHE A 227 -6.29 -28.28 13.87
CA PHE A 227 -6.13 -26.93 14.38
C PHE A 227 -7.27 -26.03 13.91
N THR A 228 -8.19 -25.68 14.82
CA THR A 228 -9.30 -24.78 14.53
C THR A 228 -8.87 -23.32 14.53
N CYS A 229 -9.13 -22.59 13.45
CA CYS A 229 -8.97 -21.14 13.44
C CYS A 229 -10.04 -20.40 12.64
N TYR A 230 -10.26 -19.13 12.97
CA TYR A 230 -11.30 -18.30 12.34
C TYR A 230 -10.70 -17.21 11.45
N LEU A 231 -11.31 -16.94 10.30
CA LEU A 231 -10.84 -15.88 9.40
C LEU A 231 -11.12 -14.48 9.97
N ASP A 232 -10.09 -13.63 9.98
CA ASP A 232 -10.20 -12.19 10.23
C ASP A 232 -9.85 -11.42 8.94
N ALA A 233 -10.88 -11.04 8.18
CA ALA A 233 -10.77 -10.19 6.98
C ALA A 233 -10.58 -8.69 7.30
N GLY A 234 -10.76 -8.28 8.56
CA GLY A 234 -10.57 -6.91 9.01
C GLY A 234 -11.57 -5.94 8.40
N LEU A 235 -11.06 -4.94 7.67
CA LEU A 235 -11.87 -3.93 6.99
C LEU A 235 -12.08 -4.23 5.50
N ALA A 236 -11.52 -5.35 5.00
CA ALA A 236 -11.71 -5.74 3.61
C ALA A 236 -13.17 -6.13 3.38
N ARG A 237 -13.76 -5.64 2.29
CA ARG A 237 -15.11 -6.04 1.89
C ARG A 237 -15.08 -7.48 1.38
N THR A 238 -15.90 -8.34 1.96
CA THR A 238 -15.99 -9.77 1.64
C THR A 238 -16.89 -10.03 0.43
N THR A 239 -16.50 -9.51 -0.74
CA THR A 239 -17.12 -9.85 -2.03
C THR A 239 -16.66 -11.21 -2.53
N THR A 240 -17.42 -11.79 -3.47
CA THR A 240 -17.01 -13.01 -4.19
C THR A 240 -15.71 -12.77 -4.94
N GLY A 241 -14.82 -13.76 -4.95
CA GLY A 241 -13.52 -13.67 -5.63
C GLY A 241 -12.47 -12.80 -4.94
N ASN A 242 -12.71 -12.32 -3.71
CA ASN A 242 -11.70 -11.56 -2.97
C ASN A 242 -10.50 -12.47 -2.61
N LYS A 243 -9.28 -11.96 -2.84
CA LYS A 243 -8.01 -12.66 -2.55
C LYS A 243 -7.85 -13.08 -1.08
N VAL A 244 -8.54 -12.44 -0.14
CA VAL A 244 -8.61 -12.89 1.26
C VAL A 244 -9.06 -14.35 1.36
N PHE A 245 -10.00 -14.75 0.51
CA PHE A 245 -10.49 -16.13 0.46
C PHE A 245 -9.51 -17.07 -0.23
N GLY A 246 -8.65 -16.58 -1.14
CA GLY A 246 -7.54 -17.37 -1.67
C GLY A 246 -6.57 -17.82 -0.58
N ALA A 247 -6.20 -16.91 0.33
CA ALA A 247 -5.39 -17.26 1.49
C ALA A 247 -6.12 -18.22 2.45
N LEU A 248 -7.43 -18.04 2.65
CA LEU A 248 -8.24 -18.99 3.42
C LEU A 248 -8.21 -20.39 2.80
N LYS A 249 -8.45 -20.52 1.49
CA LYS A 249 -8.46 -21.81 0.81
C LYS A 249 -7.09 -22.49 0.88
N GLY A 250 -6.01 -21.74 0.69
CA GLY A 250 -4.65 -22.27 0.85
C GLY A 250 -4.36 -22.76 2.27
N ALA A 251 -4.90 -22.09 3.30
CA ALA A 251 -4.74 -22.54 4.68
C ALA A 251 -5.57 -23.79 5.01
N VAL A 252 -6.77 -23.90 4.43
CA VAL A 252 -7.65 -25.08 4.55
C VAL A 252 -7.01 -26.30 3.87
N ASP A 253 -6.59 -26.15 2.61
CA ASP A 253 -5.92 -27.23 1.86
C ASP A 253 -4.56 -27.60 2.47
N GLY A 254 -3.98 -26.70 3.27
CA GLY A 254 -2.77 -26.94 4.04
C GLY A 254 -2.97 -27.70 5.36
N GLY A 255 -4.21 -28.05 5.73
CA GLY A 255 -4.51 -28.87 6.90
C GLY A 255 -5.16 -28.14 8.09
N LEU A 256 -5.54 -26.86 7.95
CA LEU A 256 -6.23 -26.13 9.02
C LEU A 256 -7.75 -26.29 8.95
N SER A 257 -8.39 -26.44 10.10
CA SER A 257 -9.84 -26.44 10.20
C SER A 257 -10.36 -25.01 10.32
N ILE A 258 -10.82 -24.44 9.20
CA ILE A 258 -11.40 -23.10 9.14
C ILE A 258 -12.85 -23.21 8.66
N PRO A 259 -13.85 -22.83 9.47
CA PRO A 259 -15.24 -22.89 9.03
C PRO A 259 -15.47 -21.85 7.92
N HIS A 260 -15.93 -22.33 6.77
CA HIS A 260 -16.18 -21.50 5.60
C HIS A 260 -17.33 -22.06 4.73
N SER A 261 -17.69 -21.32 3.68
CA SER A 261 -18.66 -21.73 2.67
C SER A 261 -18.11 -21.34 1.30
N THR A 262 -18.43 -22.13 0.27
CA THR A 262 -17.98 -21.94 -1.12
C THR A 262 -18.49 -20.67 -1.79
N LYS A 263 -19.53 -20.04 -1.23
CA LYS A 263 -20.19 -18.83 -1.77
C LYS A 263 -19.26 -17.65 -2.08
N ARG A 264 -18.11 -17.53 -1.40
CA ARG A 264 -17.20 -16.38 -1.56
C ARG A 264 -15.99 -16.66 -2.45
N PHE A 265 -15.81 -17.88 -2.93
CA PHE A 265 -14.72 -18.21 -3.83
C PHE A 265 -15.01 -17.74 -5.27
N PRO A 266 -13.98 -17.50 -6.09
CA PRO A 266 -14.13 -17.37 -7.53
C PRO A 266 -14.80 -18.63 -8.10
N GLY A 267 -15.73 -18.47 -9.03
CA GLY A 267 -16.49 -19.60 -9.63
C GLY A 267 -17.85 -19.87 -8.98
N TYR A 268 -18.21 -19.16 -7.90
CA TYR A 268 -19.58 -19.14 -7.42
C TYR A 268 -20.41 -18.15 -8.22
N ASP A 269 -21.46 -18.64 -8.87
CA ASP A 269 -22.42 -17.78 -9.54
C ASP A 269 -23.59 -17.44 -8.60
N THR A 270 -23.92 -16.15 -8.54
CA THR A 270 -24.97 -15.65 -7.64
C THR A 270 -26.38 -15.94 -8.13
N GLU A 271 -26.55 -16.13 -9.44
CA GLU A 271 -27.86 -16.35 -10.06
C GLU A 271 -28.26 -17.81 -9.97
N SER A 272 -27.42 -18.71 -10.49
CA SER A 272 -27.61 -20.16 -10.38
C SER A 272 -27.41 -20.70 -8.96
N LYS A 273 -26.66 -19.99 -8.10
CA LYS A 273 -26.22 -20.43 -6.76
C LYS A 273 -25.34 -21.68 -6.79
N GLU A 274 -24.78 -22.01 -7.94
CA GLU A 274 -23.90 -23.15 -8.16
C GLU A 274 -22.43 -22.73 -8.06
N PHE A 275 -21.58 -23.68 -7.65
CA PHE A 275 -20.15 -23.47 -7.51
C PHE A 275 -19.38 -24.29 -8.55
N ASN A 276 -18.64 -23.60 -9.41
CA ASN A 276 -17.77 -24.24 -10.39
C ASN A 276 -16.33 -24.35 -9.85
N ALA A 277 -15.94 -25.56 -9.45
CA ALA A 277 -14.61 -25.86 -8.90
C ALA A 277 -13.49 -25.66 -9.94
N GLU A 278 -13.74 -25.87 -11.23
CA GLU A 278 -12.73 -25.70 -12.28
C GLU A 278 -12.32 -24.23 -12.41
N VAL A 279 -13.29 -23.31 -12.36
CA VAL A 279 -13.01 -21.87 -12.38
C VAL A 279 -12.21 -21.46 -11.15
N HIS A 280 -12.51 -22.03 -9.99
CA HIS A 280 -11.74 -21.77 -8.77
C HIS A 280 -10.30 -22.27 -8.92
N ARG A 281 -10.11 -23.49 -9.44
CA ARG A 281 -8.80 -24.07 -9.72
C ARG A 281 -7.98 -23.22 -10.69
N LYS A 282 -8.59 -22.69 -11.75
CA LYS A 282 -7.94 -21.75 -12.69
C LYS A 282 -7.39 -20.52 -11.97
N HIS A 283 -8.10 -19.98 -10.99
CA HIS A 283 -7.63 -18.82 -10.21
C HIS A 283 -6.51 -19.18 -9.23
N ILE A 284 -6.54 -20.39 -8.65
CA ILE A 284 -5.49 -20.88 -7.75
C ILE A 284 -4.17 -21.05 -8.50
N LEU A 285 -4.23 -21.61 -9.71
CA LEU A 285 -3.05 -21.85 -10.56
C LEU A 285 -2.65 -20.64 -11.42
N GLY A 286 -3.37 -19.52 -11.30
CA GLY A 286 -3.06 -18.28 -12.03
C GLY A 286 -3.33 -18.33 -13.54
N LEU A 287 -4.13 -19.29 -14.01
CA LEU A 287 -4.45 -19.44 -15.43
C LEU A 287 -5.19 -18.22 -15.99
N ASN A 288 -6.00 -17.54 -15.17
CA ASN A 288 -6.64 -16.28 -15.56
C ASN A 288 -5.63 -15.15 -15.87
N ILE A 289 -4.46 -15.16 -15.23
CA ILE A 289 -3.39 -14.20 -15.52
C ILE A 289 -2.66 -14.62 -16.79
N ALA A 290 -2.45 -15.92 -16.99
CA ALA A 290 -1.88 -16.45 -18.23
C ALA A 290 -2.78 -16.15 -19.45
N GLU A 291 -4.10 -16.31 -19.32
CA GLU A 291 -5.09 -15.92 -20.33
C GLU A 291 -5.01 -14.42 -20.64
N TYR A 292 -4.91 -13.57 -19.62
CA TYR A 292 -4.76 -12.12 -19.82
C TYR A 292 -3.41 -11.76 -20.46
N MET A 293 -2.34 -12.50 -20.17
CA MET A 293 -1.05 -12.35 -20.86
C MET A 293 -1.17 -12.68 -22.35
N ARG A 294 -1.83 -13.79 -22.71
CA ARG A 294 -2.06 -14.19 -24.11
C ARG A 294 -2.90 -13.16 -24.87
N TYR A 295 -4.02 -12.75 -24.27
CA TYR A 295 -4.90 -11.73 -24.83
C TYR A 295 -4.14 -10.42 -25.13
N LEU A 296 -3.32 -9.93 -24.19
CA LEU A 296 -2.54 -8.71 -24.39
C LEU A 296 -1.42 -8.87 -25.42
N MET A 297 -0.83 -10.06 -25.55
CA MET A 297 0.17 -10.31 -26.58
C MET A 297 -0.41 -10.26 -27.99
N GLU A 298 -1.67 -10.67 -28.16
CA GLU A 298 -2.37 -10.66 -29.45
C GLU A 298 -2.91 -9.27 -29.81
N GLU A 299 -3.44 -8.53 -28.83
CA GLU A 299 -4.08 -7.23 -29.06
C GLU A 299 -3.12 -6.04 -29.03
N ASP A 300 -2.23 -5.95 -28.02
CA ASP A 300 -1.37 -4.78 -27.80
C ASP A 300 -0.06 -5.14 -27.06
N GLU A 301 1.00 -5.32 -27.85
CA GLU A 301 2.32 -5.66 -27.36
C GLU A 301 2.94 -4.56 -26.45
N ASP A 302 2.60 -3.29 -26.66
CA ASP A 302 3.11 -2.18 -25.85
C ASP A 302 2.46 -2.15 -24.47
N ALA A 303 1.15 -2.42 -24.41
CA ALA A 303 0.43 -2.63 -23.15
C ALA A 303 0.96 -3.86 -22.40
N TYR A 304 1.24 -4.95 -23.12
CA TYR A 304 1.87 -6.14 -22.55
C TYR A 304 3.23 -5.81 -21.92
N LYS A 305 4.10 -5.11 -22.64
CA LYS A 305 5.44 -4.70 -22.15
C LYS A 305 5.33 -3.85 -20.89
N LYS A 306 4.36 -2.93 -20.84
CA LYS A 306 4.13 -2.04 -19.70
C LYS A 306 3.65 -2.81 -18.46
N GLN A 307 2.64 -3.68 -18.62
CA GLN A 307 2.01 -4.38 -17.51
C GLN A 307 2.89 -5.52 -16.98
N PHE A 308 3.48 -6.31 -17.87
CA PHE A 308 4.22 -7.53 -17.55
C PHE A 308 5.74 -7.39 -17.66
N SER A 309 6.27 -6.16 -17.62
CA SER A 309 7.72 -5.87 -17.65
C SER A 309 8.57 -6.72 -16.70
N ARG A 310 8.07 -7.04 -15.51
CA ARG A 310 8.78 -7.90 -14.54
C ARG A 310 8.73 -9.38 -14.88
N PHE A 311 7.65 -9.84 -15.51
CA PHE A 311 7.51 -11.23 -15.95
C PHE A 311 8.50 -11.50 -17.09
N MET A 312 8.61 -10.59 -18.06
CA MET A 312 9.61 -10.67 -19.13
C MET A 312 11.05 -10.67 -18.58
N LYS A 313 11.35 -9.78 -17.62
CA LYS A 313 12.69 -9.73 -16.99
C LYS A 313 13.10 -11.01 -16.28
N ASN A 314 12.12 -11.74 -15.73
CA ASN A 314 12.36 -12.98 -14.99
C ASN A 314 12.09 -14.23 -15.85
N GLY A 315 11.82 -14.08 -17.16
CA GLY A 315 11.59 -15.20 -18.08
C GLY A 315 10.31 -16.00 -17.83
N VAL A 316 9.28 -15.40 -17.22
CA VAL A 316 8.02 -16.10 -16.92
C VAL A 316 7.04 -15.91 -18.08
N THR A 317 6.72 -17.00 -18.78
CA THR A 317 5.74 -17.05 -19.87
C THR A 317 4.37 -17.50 -19.38
N ALA A 318 3.32 -17.28 -20.17
CA ALA A 318 1.94 -17.68 -19.84
C ALA A 318 1.83 -19.20 -19.56
N ASP A 319 2.48 -20.03 -20.37
CA ASP A 319 2.40 -21.49 -20.26
C ASP A 319 3.18 -22.04 -19.05
N SER A 320 4.29 -21.39 -18.69
CA SER A 320 5.10 -21.78 -17.53
C SER A 320 4.43 -21.50 -16.17
N MET A 321 3.35 -20.71 -16.15
CA MET A 321 2.77 -20.18 -14.91
C MET A 321 2.13 -21.27 -14.04
N GLU A 322 1.42 -22.22 -14.64
CA GLU A 322 0.78 -23.31 -13.91
C GLU A 322 1.82 -24.20 -13.22
N GLU A 323 2.87 -24.59 -13.95
CA GLU A 323 3.96 -25.40 -13.40
C GLU A 323 4.70 -24.68 -12.29
N MET A 324 4.92 -23.36 -12.42
CA MET A 324 5.58 -22.55 -11.41
C MET A 324 4.84 -22.62 -10.07
N TYR A 325 3.51 -22.49 -10.06
CA TYR A 325 2.73 -22.60 -8.83
C TYR A 325 2.69 -24.03 -8.28
N LYS A 326 2.54 -25.06 -9.14
CA LYS A 326 2.61 -26.47 -8.71
C LYS A 326 3.95 -26.79 -8.03
N LYS A 327 5.07 -26.39 -8.64
CA LYS A 327 6.42 -26.53 -8.06
C LYS A 327 6.53 -25.79 -6.74
N ALA A 328 5.97 -24.58 -6.64
CA ALA A 328 5.96 -23.83 -5.39
C ALA A 328 5.14 -24.52 -4.28
N HIS A 329 3.98 -25.12 -4.61
CA HIS A 329 3.19 -25.86 -3.63
C HIS A 329 3.94 -27.08 -3.08
N ALA A 330 4.64 -27.81 -3.94
CA ALA A 330 5.51 -28.92 -3.52
C ALA A 330 6.64 -28.44 -2.61
N ALA A 331 7.38 -27.41 -3.03
CA ALA A 331 8.49 -26.85 -2.26
C ALA A 331 8.05 -26.29 -0.89
N ILE A 332 6.86 -25.69 -0.79
CA ILE A 332 6.29 -25.22 0.48
C ILE A 332 5.98 -26.37 1.43
N ARG A 333 5.52 -27.51 0.91
CA ARG A 333 5.23 -28.70 1.71
C ARG A 333 6.51 -29.36 2.22
N GLU A 334 7.55 -29.40 1.40
CA GLU A 334 8.85 -29.94 1.77
C GLU A 334 9.54 -29.11 2.87
N ASN A 335 9.58 -27.78 2.72
CA ASN A 335 10.32 -26.90 3.65
C ASN A 335 9.52 -25.68 4.08
N PRO A 336 8.61 -25.79 5.08
CA PRO A 336 7.81 -24.66 5.56
C PRO A 336 8.53 -23.76 6.57
N VAL A 337 9.72 -24.13 7.02
CA VAL A 337 10.43 -23.50 8.15
C VAL A 337 10.90 -22.07 7.82
N HIS A 338 10.70 -21.15 8.76
CA HIS A 338 11.19 -19.77 8.61
C HIS A 338 12.57 -19.59 9.24
N GLU A 339 13.58 -19.39 8.41
CA GLU A 339 14.92 -19.02 8.85
C GLU A 339 15.03 -17.51 9.10
N LYS A 340 15.37 -17.14 10.35
CA LYS A 340 15.61 -15.74 10.72
C LYS A 340 16.93 -15.26 10.12
N LYS A 341 16.91 -14.10 9.47
CA LYS A 341 18.12 -13.46 8.96
C LYS A 341 19.07 -13.11 10.13
N PRO A 342 20.40 -13.29 9.97
CA PRO A 342 21.36 -12.96 11.01
C PRO A 342 21.35 -11.46 11.31
N LYS A 343 21.57 -11.11 12.58
CA LYS A 343 21.62 -9.72 13.03
C LYS A 343 22.87 -9.05 12.48
N ARG A 344 22.69 -7.99 11.69
CA ARG A 344 23.81 -7.19 11.16
C ARG A 344 24.30 -6.20 12.21
N GLU A 345 25.62 -6.09 12.36
CA GLU A 345 26.25 -5.04 13.16
C GLU A 345 26.22 -3.73 12.38
N VAL A 346 25.48 -2.74 12.88
CA VAL A 346 25.29 -1.45 12.21
C VAL A 346 25.66 -0.33 13.16
N LYS A 347 26.55 0.57 12.73
CA LYS A 347 26.85 1.82 13.45
C LYS A 347 25.59 2.68 13.52
N LYS A 348 25.12 3.00 14.73
CA LYS A 348 23.86 3.72 14.95
C LYS A 348 24.00 5.19 14.56
N LYS A 349 23.40 5.59 13.43
CA LYS A 349 23.21 6.99 13.03
C LYS A 349 21.81 7.47 13.39
N ARG A 350 21.71 8.70 13.89
CA ARG A 350 20.42 9.36 14.16
C ARG A 350 19.88 10.01 12.90
N TRP A 351 18.70 9.57 12.44
CA TRP A 351 18.01 10.14 11.27
C TRP A 351 16.98 11.21 11.63
N ASN A 352 16.41 11.12 12.83
CA ASN A 352 15.35 12.03 13.29
C ASN A 352 15.91 13.15 14.14
N ARG A 353 15.37 14.37 14.00
CA ARG A 353 15.75 15.53 14.80
C ARG A 353 15.64 15.23 16.30
N ALA A 354 16.61 15.74 17.07
CA ALA A 354 16.53 15.71 18.52
C ALA A 354 15.37 16.53 19.05
N LYS A 355 14.63 15.97 20.03
CA LYS A 355 13.63 16.72 20.77
C LYS A 355 14.36 17.82 21.54
N LEU A 356 14.02 19.07 21.26
CA LEU A 356 14.61 20.24 21.93
C LEU A 356 14.35 20.15 23.43
N THR A 357 15.37 20.49 24.20
CA THR A 357 15.27 20.63 25.66
C THR A 357 14.40 21.82 26.03
N LEU A 358 13.98 21.90 27.29
CA LEU A 358 13.17 23.02 27.77
C LEU A 358 13.94 24.35 27.67
N ALA A 359 15.22 24.37 28.06
CA ALA A 359 16.10 25.54 27.98
C ALA A 359 16.19 26.06 26.53
N GLN A 360 16.54 25.19 25.59
CA GLN A 360 16.62 25.53 24.15
C GLN A 360 15.31 26.11 23.58
N ARG A 361 14.15 25.71 24.12
CA ARG A 361 12.86 26.28 23.70
C ARG A 361 12.65 27.67 24.30
N LYS A 362 12.98 27.88 25.57
CA LYS A 362 12.89 29.19 26.24
C LYS A 362 13.81 30.21 25.57
N ASP A 363 15.06 29.82 25.34
CA ASP A 363 16.06 30.67 24.72
C ASP A 363 15.65 31.06 23.30
N ARG A 364 15.11 30.11 22.53
CA ARG A 364 14.54 30.39 21.21
C ARG A 364 13.42 31.42 21.25
N VAL A 365 12.54 31.38 22.26
CA VAL A 365 11.47 32.37 22.40
C VAL A 365 12.05 33.75 22.71
N ALA A 366 13.03 33.83 23.61
CA ALA A 366 13.73 35.07 23.94
C ALA A 366 14.43 35.68 22.70
N GLN A 367 15.18 34.86 21.96
CA GLN A 367 15.85 35.26 20.72
C GLN A 367 14.87 35.82 19.68
N LYS A 368 13.71 35.18 19.51
CA LYS A 368 12.67 35.66 18.59
C LYS A 368 12.04 36.98 18.99
N LYS A 369 11.83 37.20 20.30
CA LYS A 369 11.34 38.49 20.81
C LYS A 369 12.37 39.60 20.55
N ALA A 370 13.64 39.34 20.88
CA ALA A 370 14.71 40.30 20.69
C ALA A 370 14.98 40.61 19.20
N SER A 371 14.88 39.64 18.30
CA SER A 371 15.00 39.90 16.86
C SER A 371 13.85 40.73 16.32
N PHE A 372 12.62 40.52 16.81
CA PHE A 372 11.46 41.29 16.40
C PHE A 372 11.56 42.76 16.81
N LEU A 373 11.93 43.01 18.07
CA LEU A 373 12.13 44.38 18.56
C LEU A 373 13.22 45.13 17.78
N ARG A 374 14.31 44.44 17.40
CA ARG A 374 15.35 45.04 16.56
C ARG A 374 14.87 45.37 15.14
N ALA A 375 14.01 44.53 14.56
CA ALA A 375 13.45 44.79 13.24
C ALA A 375 12.48 45.99 13.25
N GLN A 376 11.64 46.11 14.28
CA GLN A 376 10.76 47.28 14.44
C GLN A 376 11.55 48.58 14.60
N ALA A 377 12.60 48.57 15.43
CA ALA A 377 13.44 49.75 15.62
C ALA A 377 14.13 50.18 14.31
N ALA A 378 14.56 49.22 13.48
CA ALA A 378 15.15 49.53 12.18
C ALA A 378 14.12 50.08 11.17
N GLU A 379 12.89 49.56 11.15
CA GLU A 379 11.79 50.11 10.32
C GLU A 379 11.34 51.51 10.75
N GLU A 380 11.63 51.92 11.99
CA GLU A 380 11.34 53.27 12.49
C GLU A 380 12.49 54.27 12.19
N GLU A 381 13.70 53.77 11.94
CA GLU A 381 14.88 54.58 11.62
C GLU A 381 15.06 54.81 10.10
N ASP A 382 14.48 53.94 9.25
CA ASP A 382 14.38 54.07 7.78
C ASP A 382 13.10 54.81 7.34
#